data_AF-A0A0L1J544-F1
#
_entry.id   AF-A0A0L1J544-F1
#
_cell.length_a   1.000
_cell.length_b   1.000
_cell.length_c   1.000
_cell.angle_alpha   90.00
_cell.angle_beta   90.00
_cell.angle_gamma   90.00
#
_symmetry.space_group_name_H-M   'P 1'
#
loop_
_entity.id
_entity.type
_entity.pdbx_description
1 polymer ?
#
loop_
_entity_poly.entity_id
_entity_poly.type
_entity_poly.pdbx_seq_one_letter_code
_entity_poly.pdbx_strand_id
1 'polypeptide(L)'
;MPPYSSYLGAFSVFATAALGESRSSWTLGQGIEVNWQSGPQQLSIVQANKTLLATVPGQSFLSASAGKDQWAGANGNFNYTNVDLNRCQGQNVTGITHSLRGDSISGEDVSIQGYLQHCGDQSIGYSISFWVPKALPDRVAFNISVEPGHKRISPMKSCAQASFASMKNQTIPIFTREQGVGRGDQPITALENSQSWFSGGNEFTTYTAIPQYISSAARPNAVTVRYDALTVGGHVMQADTMLNAITMLTDYVGKMPTLPEWVDHGAILGIRGGQEKVERIVKEGLKQDCPVAAVWLQDWSGTHSQEAPYGNMQISRLWWNWESDSKLYPTWTEFVQDLREEYGVKTLAYINPFVANVSSKADGYRRNLFLEATKGGYMAQNSTTNGTAIISSGKGIQAGILDLTNQKTRSWFADVLRKQVWNANISGVMWDFGEYTPITPDTKLANISSDAYFYHNQYPRDWAIFQRSVAKEMPLFDEMVTFHRSARSALTAT
;
A
#
# COMPACT_ATOMS: atom_id res chain seq x y z
N MET A 1 -10.11 29.30 -15.22
CA MET A 1 -11.32 28.86 -14.49
C MET A 1 -10.88 28.43 -13.10
N PRO A 2 -11.59 28.77 -12.02
CA PRO A 2 -11.08 28.55 -10.67
C PRO A 2 -11.02 27.04 -10.35
N PRO A 3 -9.94 26.55 -9.72
CA PRO A 3 -9.76 25.13 -9.48
C PRO A 3 -10.73 24.61 -8.40
N TYR A 4 -11.18 23.38 -8.61
CA TYR A 4 -12.04 22.62 -7.72
C TYR A 4 -11.32 22.35 -6.39
N SER A 5 -11.98 22.63 -5.27
CA SER A 5 -11.44 22.48 -3.91
C SER A 5 -12.04 21.26 -3.20
N SER A 6 -11.39 20.83 -2.12
CA SER A 6 -11.63 19.55 -1.45
C SER A 6 -11.46 19.67 0.06
N TYR A 7 -12.10 18.77 0.83
CA TYR A 7 -12.06 18.80 2.29
C TYR A 7 -11.12 17.71 2.85
N LEU A 8 -10.21 18.13 3.72
CA LEU A 8 -9.40 17.24 4.57
C LEU A 8 -9.90 17.29 6.01
N GLY A 9 -10.07 16.13 6.63
CA GLY A 9 -10.23 15.99 8.07
C GLY A 9 -8.91 15.65 8.79
N ALA A 10 -8.80 16.07 10.04
CA ALA A 10 -7.73 15.67 10.95
C ALA A 10 -8.33 15.28 12.30
N PHE A 11 -8.10 14.04 12.72
CA PHE A 11 -8.58 13.53 14.00
C PHE A 11 -7.47 13.49 15.04
N SER A 12 -7.82 13.78 16.27
CA SER A 12 -6.96 13.78 17.45
C SER A 12 -7.83 13.66 18.70
N VAL A 13 -7.35 13.64 19.94
CA VAL A 13 -5.99 13.57 20.46
C VAL A 13 -5.99 12.35 21.42
N PHE A 14 -5.01 12.12 22.32
CA PHE A 14 -5.16 11.07 23.35
C PHE A 14 -4.56 11.41 24.73
N ALA A 15 -5.38 11.59 25.78
CA ALA A 15 -4.87 11.69 27.16
C ALA A 15 -5.77 11.01 28.22
N THR A 16 -5.15 10.70 29.36
CA THR A 16 -5.80 10.18 30.56
C THR A 16 -6.54 11.28 31.32
N ALA A 17 -7.82 11.07 31.62
CA ALA A 17 -8.67 12.01 32.34
C ALA A 17 -8.48 11.96 33.87
N ALA A 18 -8.68 13.10 34.54
CA ALA A 18 -8.90 13.17 35.97
C ALA A 18 -10.41 13.09 36.29
N LEU A 19 -10.76 12.57 37.48
CA LEU A 19 -12.14 12.46 37.96
C LEU A 19 -12.65 13.81 38.50
N GLY A 20 -13.89 14.22 38.19
CA GLY A 20 -14.48 15.41 38.83
C GLY A 20 -15.85 15.91 38.33
N GLU A 21 -16.22 15.72 37.06
CA GLU A 21 -17.41 16.35 36.47
C GLU A 21 -18.49 15.36 35.97
N SER A 22 -19.71 15.85 35.74
CA SER A 22 -20.85 15.06 35.27
C SER A 22 -20.55 14.43 33.90
N ARG A 23 -20.36 13.13 33.92
CA ARG A 23 -20.03 12.28 32.76
C ARG A 23 -21.29 11.58 32.28
N SER A 24 -21.69 11.84 31.05
CA SER A 24 -22.71 11.04 30.36
C SER A 24 -22.05 9.82 29.72
N SER A 25 -22.73 8.66 29.76
CA SER A 25 -22.26 7.40 29.21
C SER A 25 -23.34 6.74 28.35
N TRP A 26 -22.91 6.08 27.27
CA TRP A 26 -23.73 5.34 26.31
C TRP A 26 -23.06 3.99 26.03
N THR A 27 -23.80 2.89 26.16
CA THR A 27 -23.23 1.52 26.04
C THR A 27 -23.18 1.03 24.60
N LEU A 28 -22.11 0.32 24.23
CA LEU A 28 -21.97 -0.39 22.96
C LEU A 28 -22.13 -1.92 23.10
N GLY A 29 -22.50 -2.40 24.29
CA GLY A 29 -22.42 -3.82 24.65
C GLY A 29 -21.00 -4.26 25.06
N GLN A 30 -20.83 -5.53 25.44
CA GLN A 30 -19.54 -6.11 25.85
C GLN A 30 -18.77 -5.34 26.95
N GLY A 31 -19.50 -4.63 27.82
CA GLY A 31 -18.91 -3.77 28.86
C GLY A 31 -18.15 -2.56 28.31
N ILE A 32 -18.39 -2.19 27.05
CA ILE A 32 -17.82 -1.03 26.36
C ILE A 32 -18.80 0.14 26.43
N GLU A 33 -18.29 1.32 26.73
CA GLU A 33 -19.06 2.55 26.87
C GLU A 33 -18.36 3.73 26.19
N VAL A 34 -19.12 4.54 25.44
CA VAL A 34 -18.74 5.87 24.96
C VAL A 34 -19.15 6.90 25.99
N ASN A 35 -18.30 7.86 26.28
CA ASN A 35 -18.46 8.81 27.37
C ASN A 35 -18.14 10.22 26.92
N TRP A 36 -18.92 11.18 27.41
CA TRP A 36 -18.75 12.61 27.13
C TRP A 36 -18.69 13.41 28.43
N GLN A 37 -17.74 14.33 28.51
CA GLN A 37 -17.59 15.31 29.58
C GLN A 37 -17.57 16.71 28.94
N SER A 38 -18.61 17.50 29.19
CA SER A 38 -18.83 18.78 28.50
C SER A 38 -17.84 19.88 28.91
N GLY A 39 -17.45 19.97 30.18
CA GLY A 39 -16.47 20.96 30.67
C GLY A 39 -15.10 20.84 29.98
N PRO A 40 -14.42 19.68 30.05
CA PRO A 40 -13.18 19.45 29.32
C PRO A 40 -13.39 19.12 27.82
N GLN A 41 -14.62 19.12 27.32
CA GLN A 41 -14.97 18.65 25.96
C GLN A 41 -14.32 17.31 25.58
N GLN A 42 -14.29 16.37 26.53
CA GLN A 42 -13.56 15.11 26.39
C GLN A 42 -14.50 13.97 26.00
N LEU A 43 -14.14 13.28 24.92
CA LEU A 43 -14.73 12.03 24.47
C LEU A 43 -13.84 10.87 24.93
N SER A 44 -14.42 9.81 25.50
CA SER A 44 -13.66 8.59 25.81
C SER A 44 -14.46 7.30 25.63
N ILE A 45 -13.75 6.25 25.25
CA ILE A 45 -14.26 4.89 25.10
C ILE A 45 -13.56 4.04 26.15
N VAL A 46 -14.33 3.46 27.05
CA VAL A 46 -13.82 2.59 28.12
C VAL A 46 -14.37 1.18 27.95
N GLN A 47 -13.64 0.19 28.42
CA GLN A 47 -14.09 -1.19 28.58
C GLN A 47 -13.71 -1.68 29.98
N ALA A 48 -14.69 -2.08 30.79
CA ALA A 48 -14.47 -2.58 32.15
C ALA A 48 -13.47 -1.71 32.97
N ASN A 49 -13.71 -0.39 33.00
CA ASN A 49 -12.86 0.65 33.62
C ASN A 49 -11.44 0.86 33.03
N LYS A 50 -11.04 0.13 31.98
CA LYS A 50 -9.82 0.44 31.19
C LYS A 50 -10.16 1.40 30.04
N THR A 51 -9.36 2.45 29.84
CA THR A 51 -9.53 3.38 28.70
C THR A 51 -8.95 2.79 27.41
N LEU A 52 -9.84 2.42 26.48
CA LEU A 52 -9.46 2.06 25.10
C LEU A 52 -8.94 3.31 24.37
N LEU A 53 -9.79 4.33 24.30
CA LEU A 53 -9.57 5.60 23.61
C LEU A 53 -10.05 6.74 24.51
N ALA A 54 -9.39 7.89 24.47
CA ALA A 54 -9.86 9.14 25.04
C ALA A 54 -9.28 10.27 24.21
N THR A 55 -9.92 11.43 24.15
CA THR A 55 -9.39 12.64 23.52
C THR A 55 -8.57 13.45 24.54
N VAL A 56 -7.87 14.51 24.13
CA VAL A 56 -7.19 15.40 25.11
C VAL A 56 -8.21 16.39 25.68
N PRO A 57 -8.28 16.54 27.02
CA PRO A 57 -9.08 17.59 27.66
C PRO A 57 -8.77 18.98 27.12
N GLY A 58 -9.82 19.75 26.82
CA GLY A 58 -9.73 21.14 26.36
C GLY A 58 -9.29 21.30 24.89
N GLN A 59 -9.22 20.22 24.12
CA GLN A 59 -8.85 20.27 22.69
C GLN A 59 -9.92 19.63 21.81
N SER A 60 -10.20 20.24 20.67
CA SER A 60 -11.06 19.65 19.63
C SER A 60 -10.51 18.29 19.20
N PHE A 61 -11.37 17.28 19.20
CA PHE A 61 -11.03 15.93 18.76
C PHE A 61 -11.12 15.75 17.23
N LEU A 62 -11.80 16.67 16.56
CA LEU A 62 -11.84 16.75 15.11
C LEU A 62 -11.55 18.19 14.67
N SER A 63 -10.79 18.32 13.59
CA SER A 63 -10.54 19.57 12.87
C SER A 63 -10.60 19.25 11.37
N ALA A 64 -10.78 20.27 10.53
CA ALA A 64 -10.79 20.13 9.08
C ALA A 64 -10.08 21.32 8.43
N SER A 65 -9.64 21.15 7.19
CA SER A 65 -9.01 22.20 6.39
C SER A 65 -9.43 22.10 4.92
N ALA A 66 -9.48 23.25 4.25
CA ALA A 66 -9.70 23.38 2.81
C ALA A 66 -8.39 23.44 1.99
N GLY A 67 -7.26 23.13 2.61
CA GLY A 67 -5.97 23.01 1.91
C GLY A 67 -5.94 21.80 0.97
N LYS A 68 -4.92 21.69 0.13
CA LYS A 68 -4.62 20.46 -0.62
C LYS A 68 -3.12 20.24 -0.59
N ASP A 69 -2.70 19.12 0.01
CA ASP A 69 -1.29 18.75 0.08
C ASP A 69 -0.73 18.63 -1.33
N GLN A 70 0.38 19.31 -1.59
CA GLN A 70 1.00 19.38 -2.91
C GLN A 70 1.98 18.22 -3.06
N TRP A 71 1.89 17.51 -4.19
CA TRP A 71 2.77 16.39 -4.51
C TRP A 71 3.58 16.72 -5.76
N ALA A 72 4.90 16.54 -5.67
CA ALA A 72 5.85 16.85 -6.73
C ALA A 72 6.75 15.66 -7.00
N GLY A 73 6.81 15.22 -8.26
CA GLY A 73 7.62 14.10 -8.70
C GLY A 73 6.86 13.16 -9.65
N ALA A 74 7.56 12.12 -10.10
CA ALA A 74 7.07 11.14 -11.07
C ALA A 74 7.90 9.86 -10.96
N ASN A 75 7.48 8.80 -11.65
CA ASN A 75 8.21 7.53 -11.73
C ASN A 75 8.63 7.00 -10.35
N GLY A 76 7.67 6.88 -9.44
CA GLY A 76 7.86 6.37 -8.08
C GLY A 76 8.49 7.37 -7.09
N ASN A 77 9.21 8.39 -7.56
CA ASN A 77 9.89 9.34 -6.70
C ASN A 77 9.01 10.57 -6.46
N PHE A 78 8.38 10.62 -5.28
CA PHE A 78 7.41 11.66 -4.91
C PHE A 78 7.80 12.34 -3.59
N ASN A 79 7.85 13.67 -3.62
CA ASN A 79 7.91 14.51 -2.42
C ASN A 79 6.56 15.22 -2.21
N TYR A 80 6.29 15.67 -0.98
CA TYR A 80 5.04 16.33 -0.60
C TYR A 80 5.27 17.54 0.28
N THR A 81 4.36 18.50 0.18
CA THR A 81 4.27 19.67 1.05
C THR A 81 2.88 19.70 1.65
N ASN A 82 2.77 19.67 2.98
CA ASN A 82 1.51 19.84 3.67
C ASN A 82 0.98 21.26 3.45
N VAL A 83 -0.30 21.39 3.12
CA VAL A 83 -0.98 22.69 2.98
C VAL A 83 -2.25 22.69 3.80
N ASP A 84 -2.32 23.56 4.80
CA ASP A 84 -3.56 23.90 5.51
C ASP A 84 -4.07 25.26 4.99
N LEU A 85 -5.37 25.32 4.68
CA LEU A 85 -6.11 26.56 4.40
C LEU A 85 -7.37 26.58 5.28
N ASN A 86 -7.64 27.72 5.92
CA ASN A 86 -8.84 27.95 6.75
C ASN A 86 -9.12 26.80 7.73
N ARG A 87 -8.08 26.28 8.38
CA ARG A 87 -8.20 25.15 9.30
C ARG A 87 -9.10 25.51 10.48
N CYS A 88 -10.12 24.69 10.75
CA CYS A 88 -11.07 24.88 11.84
C CYS A 88 -10.35 24.90 13.20
N GLN A 89 -10.56 25.97 13.97
CA GLN A 89 -9.93 26.21 15.28
C GLN A 89 -10.84 25.87 16.47
N GLY A 90 -12.10 25.52 16.24
CA GLY A 90 -13.03 25.13 17.30
C GLY A 90 -13.92 23.97 16.90
N GLN A 91 -14.64 23.45 17.88
CA GLN A 91 -15.58 22.34 17.74
C GLN A 91 -16.70 22.51 18.77
N ASN A 92 -17.91 22.10 18.40
CA ASN A 92 -19.02 21.90 19.31
C ASN A 92 -19.63 20.50 19.08
N VAL A 93 -20.23 19.92 20.12
CA VAL A 93 -21.05 18.69 20.05
C VAL A 93 -22.50 19.11 20.29
N THR A 94 -23.37 18.88 19.30
CA THR A 94 -24.79 19.25 19.38
C THR A 94 -25.68 18.10 19.84
N GLY A 95 -25.23 16.85 19.69
CA GLY A 95 -25.98 15.68 20.13
C GLY A 95 -25.13 14.42 20.22
N ILE A 96 -25.49 13.55 21.17
CA ILE A 96 -24.99 12.19 21.28
C ILE A 96 -26.20 11.27 21.52
N THR A 97 -26.46 10.36 20.60
CA THR A 97 -27.64 9.50 20.59
C THR A 97 -27.30 8.09 20.15
N HIS A 98 -28.11 7.11 20.56
CA HIS A 98 -28.10 5.81 19.89
C HIS A 98 -28.76 5.91 18.51
N SER A 99 -28.27 5.14 17.55
CA SER A 99 -28.91 4.95 16.23
C SER A 99 -28.91 3.47 15.87
N LEU A 100 -29.95 3.01 15.17
CA LEU A 100 -30.08 1.60 14.77
C LEU A 100 -28.95 1.18 13.84
N ARG A 101 -28.26 0.10 14.17
CA ARG A 101 -27.11 -0.41 13.43
C ARG A 101 -27.05 -1.94 13.39
N GLY A 102 -27.44 -2.49 12.23
CA GLY A 102 -27.62 -3.94 12.05
C GLY A 102 -26.35 -4.81 12.20
N ASP A 103 -25.16 -4.25 11.97
CA ASP A 103 -23.87 -4.93 12.17
C ASP A 103 -23.28 -4.77 13.59
N SER A 104 -23.93 -3.99 14.48
CA SER A 104 -23.52 -3.83 15.88
C SER A 104 -24.07 -4.95 16.78
N ILE A 105 -23.29 -5.39 17.77
CA ILE A 105 -23.70 -6.45 18.71
C ILE A 105 -24.88 -6.04 19.61
N SER A 106 -25.00 -4.75 19.95
CA SER A 106 -26.16 -4.20 20.67
C SER A 106 -27.38 -3.96 19.78
N GLY A 107 -27.21 -4.03 18.45
CA GLY A 107 -28.19 -3.57 17.46
C GLY A 107 -28.18 -2.05 17.22
N GLU A 108 -27.34 -1.31 17.93
CA GLU A 108 -27.24 0.15 17.88
C GLU A 108 -25.78 0.62 17.82
N ASP A 109 -25.54 1.83 17.31
CA ASP A 109 -24.29 2.57 17.50
C ASP A 109 -24.46 3.67 18.56
N VAL A 110 -23.37 4.41 18.81
CA VAL A 110 -23.44 5.75 19.41
C VAL A 110 -23.00 6.76 18.36
N SER A 111 -23.95 7.61 17.95
CA SER A 111 -23.77 8.69 16.99
C SER A 111 -23.55 10.02 17.73
N ILE A 112 -22.39 10.63 17.51
CA ILE A 112 -22.03 11.98 17.93
C ILE A 112 -22.18 12.91 16.74
N GLN A 113 -22.84 14.04 16.92
CA GLN A 113 -23.01 15.07 15.88
C GLN A 113 -22.60 16.44 16.41
N GLY A 114 -22.16 17.31 15.51
CA GLY A 114 -21.75 18.66 15.87
C GLY A 114 -21.26 19.50 14.70
N TYR A 115 -20.63 20.62 15.04
CA TYR A 115 -20.03 21.54 14.07
C TYR A 115 -18.56 21.81 14.40
N LEU A 116 -17.72 21.76 13.38
CA LEU A 116 -16.39 22.37 13.39
C LEU A 116 -16.57 23.87 13.17
N GLN A 117 -15.86 24.67 13.95
CA GLN A 117 -16.02 26.12 14.05
C GLN A 117 -14.74 26.84 13.60
N HIS A 118 -14.91 28.11 13.20
CA HIS A 118 -13.81 28.97 12.74
C HIS A 118 -13.01 28.36 11.57
N CYS A 119 -13.72 27.71 10.63
CA CYS A 119 -13.15 27.13 9.41
C CYS A 119 -12.96 28.23 8.34
N GLY A 120 -12.29 29.32 8.70
CA GLY A 120 -12.51 30.63 8.07
C GLY A 120 -13.90 31.16 8.43
N ASP A 121 -14.64 31.66 7.45
CA ASP A 121 -15.99 32.24 7.63
C ASP A 121 -17.11 31.18 7.70
N GLN A 122 -16.77 29.90 7.87
CA GLN A 122 -17.71 28.78 7.83
C GLN A 122 -17.71 27.97 9.13
N SER A 123 -18.85 27.34 9.39
CA SER A 123 -18.97 26.18 10.29
C SER A 123 -19.33 24.95 9.45
N ILE A 124 -18.73 23.80 9.75
CA ILE A 124 -18.85 22.58 8.96
C ILE A 124 -19.44 21.47 9.84
N GLY A 125 -20.54 20.86 9.42
CA GLY A 125 -21.13 19.75 10.17
C GLY A 125 -20.22 18.52 10.19
N TYR A 126 -20.30 17.73 11.25
CA TYR A 126 -19.66 16.41 11.31
C TYR A 126 -20.52 15.41 12.08
N SER A 127 -20.28 14.13 11.80
CA SER A 127 -20.82 13.02 12.58
C SER A 127 -19.75 11.95 12.83
N ILE A 128 -19.84 11.27 13.97
CA ILE A 128 -19.02 10.12 14.32
C ILE A 128 -19.92 9.02 14.85
N SER A 129 -19.80 7.81 14.30
CA SER A 129 -20.49 6.60 14.77
C SER A 129 -19.46 5.66 15.40
N PHE A 130 -19.75 5.14 16.61
CA PHE A 130 -18.98 4.09 17.27
C PHE A 130 -19.86 2.86 17.52
N TRP A 131 -19.36 1.67 17.21
CA TRP A 131 -20.08 0.40 17.44
C TRP A 131 -19.13 -0.77 17.68
N VAL A 132 -19.66 -1.87 18.22
CA VAL A 132 -18.93 -3.13 18.40
C VAL A 132 -19.43 -4.10 17.32
N PRO A 133 -18.63 -4.43 16.29
CA PRO A 133 -19.09 -5.26 15.18
C PRO A 133 -19.43 -6.69 15.62
N LYS A 134 -20.56 -7.24 15.13
CA LYS A 134 -20.93 -8.66 15.36
C LYS A 134 -19.86 -9.65 14.94
N ALA A 135 -19.12 -9.35 13.87
CA ALA A 135 -18.04 -10.20 13.34
C ALA A 135 -16.72 -10.09 14.13
N LEU A 136 -16.53 -9.00 14.88
CA LEU A 136 -15.31 -8.69 15.64
C LEU A 136 -15.71 -8.03 16.98
N PRO A 137 -16.27 -8.81 17.94
CA PRO A 137 -16.87 -8.27 19.17
C PRO A 137 -15.84 -7.82 20.22
N ASP A 138 -14.57 -7.90 19.90
CA ASP A 138 -13.39 -7.64 20.73
C ASP A 138 -12.81 -6.22 20.54
N ARG A 139 -13.45 -5.40 19.70
CA ARG A 139 -12.99 -4.06 19.30
C ARG A 139 -14.13 -3.11 19.03
N VAL A 140 -13.82 -1.81 19.06
CA VAL A 140 -14.74 -0.76 18.62
C VAL A 140 -14.38 -0.33 17.21
N ALA A 141 -15.35 -0.40 16.31
CA ALA A 141 -15.26 0.22 15.01
C ALA A 141 -15.77 1.67 15.09
N PHE A 142 -15.23 2.54 14.24
CA PHE A 142 -15.65 3.93 14.12
C PHE A 142 -15.74 4.37 12.67
N ASN A 143 -16.68 5.27 12.39
CA ASN A 143 -16.81 5.99 11.13
C ASN A 143 -16.95 7.47 11.44
N ILE A 144 -16.11 8.30 10.85
CA ILE A 144 -16.16 9.76 10.93
C ILE A 144 -16.59 10.29 9.55
N SER A 145 -17.56 11.19 9.53
CA SER A 145 -17.96 11.96 8.35
C SER A 145 -17.91 13.45 8.65
N VAL A 146 -17.26 14.22 7.79
CA VAL A 146 -17.29 15.69 7.77
C VAL A 146 -18.17 16.08 6.59
N GLU A 147 -19.02 17.09 6.75
CA GLU A 147 -19.81 17.62 5.66
C GLU A 147 -18.91 18.38 4.67
N PRO A 148 -19.16 18.26 3.37
CA PRO A 148 -18.57 19.18 2.43
C PRO A 148 -19.25 20.55 2.54
N GLY A 149 -18.47 21.58 2.82
CA GLY A 149 -18.85 22.94 2.45
C GLY A 149 -18.99 23.11 0.92
N HIS A 150 -19.00 24.36 0.45
CA HIS A 150 -19.37 24.69 -0.93
C HIS A 150 -18.45 24.19 -2.08
N LYS A 151 -17.36 23.44 -1.83
CA LYS A 151 -16.47 22.90 -2.87
C LYS A 151 -15.92 21.50 -2.51
N ARG A 152 -16.46 20.44 -3.14
CA ARG A 152 -16.17 19.01 -2.89
C ARG A 152 -14.98 18.43 -3.68
N ILE A 153 -14.26 17.45 -3.09
CA ILE A 153 -13.98 16.06 -3.58
C ILE A 153 -12.85 15.37 -2.75
N SER A 154 -12.86 14.06 -2.56
CA SER A 154 -12.05 13.24 -1.59
C SER A 154 -11.62 11.89 -2.25
N PRO A 155 -10.96 10.85 -1.64
CA PRO A 155 -9.95 10.77 -0.54
C PRO A 155 -8.83 9.65 -0.48
N MET A 156 -7.87 9.81 0.48
CA MET A 156 -7.36 8.81 1.51
C MET A 156 -5.90 8.23 1.49
N LYS A 157 -5.19 8.20 2.66
CA LYS A 157 -3.84 7.58 2.90
C LYS A 157 -3.53 7.17 4.40
N SER A 158 -2.79 6.07 4.71
CA SER A 158 -2.29 5.56 6.06
C SER A 158 -1.11 4.46 6.03
N CYS A 159 -0.01 4.41 6.88
CA CYS A 159 1.42 3.93 6.54
C CYS A 159 2.26 2.91 7.41
N ALA A 160 3.23 2.17 6.80
CA ALA A 160 4.28 1.34 7.45
C ALA A 160 5.72 1.81 7.04
N GLN A 161 6.75 1.57 7.87
CA GLN A 161 8.04 2.30 7.76
C GLN A 161 9.29 1.43 8.06
N ALA A 162 10.47 1.87 7.58
CA ALA A 162 11.70 1.07 7.53
C ALA A 162 12.98 1.74 8.08
N SER A 163 12.90 2.80 8.91
CA SER A 163 14.08 3.42 9.58
C SER A 163 13.96 3.55 11.10
N PHE A 164 12.74 3.49 11.65
CA PHE A 164 12.49 3.67 13.08
C PHE A 164 11.57 2.59 13.63
N ALA A 165 12.02 1.86 14.65
CA ALA A 165 11.16 0.93 15.39
C ALA A 165 10.12 1.64 16.29
N SER A 166 10.33 2.93 16.59
CA SER A 166 9.42 3.78 17.37
C SER A 166 9.03 5.01 16.58
N MET A 167 7.73 5.26 16.46
CA MET A 167 7.16 6.38 15.68
C MET A 167 6.84 7.62 16.54
N LYS A 168 7.26 7.63 17.82
CA LYS A 168 7.00 8.74 18.75
C LYS A 168 7.69 10.02 18.28
N ASN A 169 6.99 11.14 18.39
CA ASN A 169 7.44 12.48 17.97
C ASN A 169 7.75 12.64 16.47
N GLN A 170 7.31 11.70 15.62
CA GLN A 170 7.52 11.75 14.17
C GLN A 170 6.24 12.06 13.40
N THR A 171 6.36 12.80 12.29
CA THR A 171 5.27 12.97 11.30
C THR A 171 5.54 12.04 10.13
N ILE A 172 4.85 10.90 10.11
CA ILE A 172 5.10 9.86 9.11
C ILE A 172 4.14 10.07 7.92
N PRO A 173 4.62 10.49 6.74
CA PRO A 173 3.81 10.51 5.55
C PRO A 173 3.35 9.12 5.20
N ILE A 174 2.17 9.10 4.61
CA ILE A 174 1.66 7.90 4.00
C ILE A 174 1.70 8.05 2.50
N PHE A 175 2.71 7.47 1.89
CA PHE A 175 2.63 7.23 0.48
C PHE A 175 3.49 6.03 0.15
N THR A 176 2.91 5.05 -0.55
CA THR A 176 3.74 4.10 -1.30
C THR A 176 4.55 4.95 -2.30
N ARG A 177 5.86 4.80 -2.33
CA ARG A 177 6.78 5.49 -3.23
C ARG A 177 8.11 4.76 -3.22
N GLU A 178 9.02 5.14 -4.12
CA GLU A 178 10.40 4.66 -4.05
C GLU A 178 10.98 4.91 -2.64
N GLN A 179 11.65 3.89 -2.09
CA GLN A 179 12.18 3.92 -0.72
C GLN A 179 13.35 4.90 -0.58
N GLY A 180 14.00 5.26 -1.69
CA GLY A 180 15.14 6.15 -1.74
C GLY A 180 16.48 5.45 -1.50
N VAL A 181 17.53 5.91 -2.16
CA VAL A 181 18.90 5.43 -1.98
C VAL A 181 19.64 6.37 -1.01
N GLY A 182 20.06 5.84 0.14
CA GLY A 182 20.60 6.64 1.26
C GLY A 182 19.52 7.09 2.27
N ARG A 183 18.27 7.30 1.84
CA ARG A 183 17.09 7.44 2.73
C ARG A 183 17.21 8.55 3.78
N GLY A 184 17.87 9.66 3.43
CA GLY A 184 18.15 10.78 4.33
C GLY A 184 19.64 10.89 4.67
N ASP A 185 20.35 9.76 4.73
CA ASP A 185 21.78 9.73 5.10
C ASP A 185 22.65 10.44 4.06
N GLN A 186 23.53 11.31 4.54
CA GLN A 186 24.43 12.12 3.72
C GLN A 186 25.85 11.51 3.70
N PRO A 187 26.59 11.61 2.58
CA PRO A 187 26.27 12.38 1.37
C PRO A 187 25.44 11.62 0.32
N ILE A 188 25.12 10.33 0.54
CA ILE A 188 24.48 9.45 -0.46
C ILE A 188 23.17 10.06 -0.98
N THR A 189 22.30 10.51 -0.08
CA THR A 189 21.00 11.09 -0.43
C THR A 189 21.12 12.34 -1.32
N ALA A 190 22.10 13.21 -1.07
CA ALA A 190 22.35 14.38 -1.93
C ALA A 190 22.92 14.00 -3.31
N LEU A 191 23.81 13.01 -3.36
CA LEU A 191 24.37 12.50 -4.62
C LEU A 191 23.28 11.89 -5.50
N GLU A 192 22.33 11.16 -4.93
CA GLU A 192 21.17 10.57 -5.63
C GLU A 192 20.20 11.64 -6.12
N ASN A 193 19.77 12.54 -5.22
CA ASN A 193 18.88 13.66 -5.55
C ASN A 193 19.45 14.61 -6.62
N SER A 194 20.76 14.61 -6.87
CA SER A 194 21.38 15.38 -7.97
C SER A 194 21.15 14.79 -9.36
N GLN A 195 20.84 13.49 -9.45
CA GLN A 195 20.70 12.75 -10.71
C GLN A 195 19.23 12.52 -11.11
N SER A 196 18.35 12.38 -10.12
CA SER A 196 16.91 12.23 -10.33
C SER A 196 16.13 12.92 -9.22
N TRP A 197 14.94 13.42 -9.56
CA TRP A 197 14.09 14.13 -8.60
C TRP A 197 13.75 13.24 -7.41
N PHE A 198 14.31 13.58 -6.25
CA PHE A 198 14.02 12.92 -4.96
C PHE A 198 14.39 11.42 -4.87
N SER A 199 15.29 10.89 -5.71
CA SER A 199 15.69 9.46 -5.69
C SER A 199 16.50 9.03 -4.47
N GLY A 200 17.08 9.97 -3.72
CA GLY A 200 17.69 9.68 -2.42
C GLY A 200 16.65 9.42 -1.33
N GLY A 201 15.43 9.93 -1.50
CA GLY A 201 14.34 9.82 -0.53
C GLY A 201 14.62 10.49 0.83
N ASN A 202 13.98 9.98 1.88
CA ASN A 202 14.21 10.37 3.27
C ASN A 202 13.89 9.23 4.25
N GLU A 203 13.99 9.48 5.55
CA GLU A 203 13.73 8.47 6.59
C GLU A 203 12.30 7.90 6.57
N PHE A 204 11.36 8.53 5.86
CA PHE A 204 9.97 8.11 5.71
C PHE A 204 9.56 7.74 4.27
N THR A 205 10.50 7.58 3.33
CA THR A 205 10.21 6.95 2.04
C THR A 205 10.13 5.43 2.20
N THR A 206 9.11 4.82 1.56
CA THR A 206 8.73 3.42 1.76
C THR A 206 7.87 2.90 0.61
N TYR A 207 8.15 1.68 0.16
CA TYR A 207 7.32 0.95 -0.79
C TYR A 207 5.97 0.52 -0.20
N THR A 208 5.91 0.29 1.10
CA THR A 208 4.75 -0.32 1.77
C THR A 208 4.12 0.64 2.76
N ALA A 209 2.83 0.92 2.58
CA ALA A 209 2.12 1.97 3.32
C ALA A 209 0.77 1.46 3.85
N ILE A 210 0.73 1.07 5.13
CA ILE A 210 -0.37 0.35 5.82
C ILE A 210 -0.89 1.13 7.06
N PRO A 211 -2.20 1.31 7.30
CA PRO A 211 -2.76 2.28 8.27
C PRO A 211 -2.38 2.30 9.75
N GLN A 212 -1.50 1.42 10.20
CA GLN A 212 -1.70 0.73 11.45
C GLN A 212 -0.52 0.98 12.39
N TYR A 213 -0.83 1.23 13.65
CA TYR A 213 0.15 1.32 14.72
C TYR A 213 -0.34 0.54 15.93
N ILE A 214 0.61 -0.01 16.69
CA ILE A 214 0.36 -0.60 18.01
C ILE A 214 1.13 0.26 19.02
N SER A 215 0.52 0.53 20.18
CA SER A 215 1.12 1.35 21.23
C SER A 215 1.24 0.55 22.53
N SER A 216 2.35 0.73 23.26
CA SER A 216 2.54 0.13 24.58
C SER A 216 1.98 1.02 25.69
N ALA A 217 1.86 0.48 26.91
CA ALA A 217 1.31 1.21 28.06
C ALA A 217 2.07 2.49 28.42
N ALA A 218 3.35 2.62 28.02
CA ALA A 218 4.07 3.90 27.97
C ALA A 218 3.56 4.75 26.78
N ARG A 219 2.27 5.11 26.80
CA ARG A 219 1.56 5.79 25.72
C ARG A 219 2.25 7.13 25.37
N PRO A 220 2.27 7.57 24.09
CA PRO A 220 2.56 8.96 23.78
C PRO A 220 1.46 9.87 24.32
N ASN A 221 1.77 11.14 24.61
CA ASN A 221 0.80 12.13 25.11
C ASN A 221 -0.30 12.50 24.09
N ALA A 222 -0.16 12.08 22.83
CA ALA A 222 -1.08 12.31 21.73
C ALA A 222 -0.69 11.45 20.52
N VAL A 223 -1.67 11.16 19.66
CA VAL A 223 -1.46 10.82 18.24
C VAL A 223 -2.50 11.61 17.44
N THR A 224 -2.08 12.17 16.31
CA THR A 224 -2.95 12.89 15.36
C THR A 224 -2.93 12.18 14.01
N VAL A 225 -4.11 11.91 13.46
CA VAL A 225 -4.27 11.28 12.15
C VAL A 225 -4.82 12.32 11.17
N ARG A 226 -3.95 12.83 10.28
CA ARG A 226 -4.36 13.63 9.12
C ARG A 226 -4.78 12.67 8.00
N TYR A 227 -5.93 12.92 7.40
CA TYR A 227 -6.41 12.14 6.27
C TYR A 227 -6.98 13.07 5.19
N ASP A 228 -6.62 12.81 3.95
CA ASP A 228 -7.16 13.53 2.81
C ASP A 228 -8.58 13.02 2.53
N ALA A 229 -9.59 13.38 3.33
CA ALA A 229 -10.98 12.93 3.15
C ALA A 229 -12.08 13.73 3.85
N LEU A 230 -13.30 13.56 3.33
CA LEU A 230 -14.58 13.79 4.02
C LEU A 230 -14.95 12.65 4.98
N THR A 231 -14.63 11.40 4.64
CA THR A 231 -14.98 10.22 5.45
C THR A 231 -13.75 9.37 5.79
N VAL A 232 -13.73 8.80 7.00
CA VAL A 232 -12.73 7.80 7.39
C VAL A 232 -13.35 6.77 8.35
N GLY A 233 -13.11 5.49 8.08
CA GLY A 233 -13.49 4.38 8.94
C GLY A 233 -12.26 3.68 9.55
N GLY A 234 -12.43 3.02 10.68
CA GLY A 234 -11.35 2.26 11.32
C GLY A 234 -11.79 1.47 12.55
N HIS A 235 -10.81 0.87 13.23
CA HIS A 235 -11.02 0.11 14.46
C HIS A 235 -10.03 0.53 15.54
N VAL A 236 -10.48 0.51 16.79
CA VAL A 236 -9.66 0.68 18.00
C VAL A 236 -9.89 -0.53 18.89
N MET A 237 -8.80 -1.10 19.40
CA MET A 237 -8.79 -2.32 20.20
C MET A 237 -7.71 -2.22 21.28
N GLN A 238 -7.89 -2.94 22.39
CA GLN A 238 -6.88 -3.10 23.43
C GLN A 238 -6.67 -4.59 23.67
N ALA A 239 -5.41 -4.97 23.89
CA ALA A 239 -5.03 -6.31 24.29
C ALA A 239 -4.09 -6.24 25.51
N ASP A 240 -4.09 -7.29 26.34
CA ASP A 240 -3.21 -7.36 27.51
C ASP A 240 -1.76 -7.74 27.15
N THR A 241 -1.50 -8.23 25.93
CA THR A 241 -0.15 -8.55 25.42
C THR A 241 0.05 -8.07 23.99
N MET A 242 1.32 -7.84 23.59
CA MET A 242 1.68 -7.50 22.21
C MET A 242 1.31 -8.63 21.22
N LEU A 243 1.47 -9.89 21.63
CA LEU A 243 1.07 -11.04 20.83
C LEU A 243 -0.44 -10.99 20.52
N ASN A 244 -1.28 -10.77 21.55
CA ASN A 244 -2.72 -10.67 21.37
C ASN A 244 -3.10 -9.46 20.50
N ALA A 245 -2.42 -8.32 20.63
CA ALA A 245 -2.64 -7.16 19.75
C ALA A 245 -2.33 -7.48 18.27
N ILE A 246 -1.25 -8.21 18.00
CA ILE A 246 -0.89 -8.68 16.65
C ILE A 246 -1.90 -9.72 16.15
N THR A 247 -2.39 -10.62 17.01
CA THR A 247 -3.45 -11.58 16.68
C THR A 247 -4.73 -10.86 16.27
N MET A 248 -5.24 -9.94 17.10
CA MET A 248 -6.42 -9.13 16.79
C MET A 248 -6.27 -8.34 15.49
N LEU A 249 -5.07 -7.76 15.25
CA LEU A 249 -4.78 -7.05 14.00
C LEU A 249 -4.82 -7.98 12.78
N THR A 250 -4.19 -9.16 12.87
CA THR A 250 -4.12 -10.14 11.76
C THR A 250 -5.43 -10.89 11.52
N ASP A 251 -6.31 -11.01 12.52
CA ASP A 251 -7.69 -11.46 12.33
C ASP A 251 -8.53 -10.45 11.52
N TYR A 252 -8.15 -9.17 11.52
CA TYR A 252 -8.75 -8.14 10.67
C TYR A 252 -8.09 -8.05 9.29
N VAL A 253 -6.75 -7.90 9.23
CA VAL A 253 -6.06 -7.68 7.93
C VAL A 253 -5.82 -8.96 7.12
N GLY A 254 -6.04 -10.13 7.72
CA GLY A 254 -5.70 -11.44 7.16
C GLY A 254 -4.34 -11.96 7.64
N LYS A 255 -4.18 -13.28 7.56
CA LYS A 255 -2.93 -14.00 7.87
C LYS A 255 -2.37 -14.61 6.58
N MET A 256 -1.04 -14.60 6.44
CA MET A 256 -0.36 -15.32 5.37
C MET A 256 -0.56 -16.83 5.56
N PRO A 257 -0.59 -17.63 4.47
CA PRO A 257 -0.49 -19.08 4.59
C PRO A 257 0.90 -19.47 5.14
N THR A 258 1.02 -20.69 5.67
CA THR A 258 2.31 -21.32 5.97
C THR A 258 3.17 -21.36 4.70
N LEU A 259 4.48 -21.18 4.85
CA LEU A 259 5.42 -21.40 3.75
C LEU A 259 5.46 -22.91 3.40
N PRO A 260 5.68 -23.28 2.13
CA PRO A 260 5.84 -24.67 1.74
C PRO A 260 7.21 -25.20 2.22
N GLU A 261 7.23 -26.47 2.62
CA GLU A 261 8.38 -27.17 3.25
C GLU A 261 9.69 -27.00 2.48
N TRP A 262 9.65 -26.93 1.14
CA TRP A 262 10.85 -26.79 0.31
C TRP A 262 11.67 -25.53 0.63
N VAL A 263 11.07 -24.49 1.22
CA VAL A 263 11.79 -23.26 1.62
C VAL A 263 12.81 -23.55 2.72
N ASP A 264 12.55 -24.53 3.58
CA ASP A 264 13.45 -24.92 4.67
C ASP A 264 14.59 -25.84 4.20
N HIS A 265 14.59 -26.28 2.93
CA HIS A 265 15.62 -27.15 2.37
C HIS A 265 16.94 -26.42 2.03
N GLY A 266 17.01 -25.09 2.13
CA GLY A 266 18.23 -24.34 1.84
C GLY A 266 18.02 -22.93 1.28
N ALA A 267 19.08 -22.38 0.68
CA ALA A 267 19.07 -21.03 0.15
C ALA A 267 18.27 -20.90 -1.16
N ILE A 268 17.65 -19.73 -1.36
CA ILE A 268 17.12 -19.30 -2.67
C ILE A 268 18.20 -18.43 -3.33
N LEU A 269 18.88 -18.97 -4.35
CA LEU A 269 20.00 -18.29 -5.00
C LEU A 269 19.52 -17.33 -6.09
N GLY A 270 19.69 -16.03 -5.89
CA GLY A 270 19.44 -15.02 -6.92
C GLY A 270 20.54 -15.02 -7.99
N ILE A 271 20.25 -15.57 -9.18
CA ILE A 271 21.23 -15.74 -10.26
C ILE A 271 20.77 -14.97 -11.51
N ARG A 272 21.75 -14.43 -12.25
CA ARG A 272 21.57 -13.86 -13.59
C ARG A 272 22.71 -14.31 -14.51
N GLY A 273 22.43 -14.44 -15.79
CA GLY A 273 23.36 -14.79 -16.86
C GLY A 273 23.01 -16.06 -17.63
N GLY A 274 21.73 -16.47 -17.63
CA GLY A 274 21.23 -17.57 -18.46
C GLY A 274 21.51 -18.99 -17.94
N GLN A 275 20.91 -19.95 -18.64
CA GLN A 275 20.76 -21.37 -18.32
C GLN A 275 22.07 -22.06 -17.90
N GLU A 276 23.08 -22.08 -18.78
CA GLU A 276 24.37 -22.75 -18.53
C GLU A 276 25.04 -22.27 -17.24
N LYS A 277 24.95 -20.97 -16.94
CA LYS A 277 25.55 -20.38 -15.75
C LYS A 277 24.80 -20.77 -14.48
N VAL A 278 23.46 -20.80 -14.54
CA VAL A 278 22.61 -21.23 -13.42
C VAL A 278 22.89 -22.70 -13.11
N GLU A 279 22.84 -23.55 -14.12
CA GLU A 279 23.08 -25.00 -14.01
C GLU A 279 24.47 -25.30 -13.41
N ARG A 280 25.52 -24.63 -13.91
CA ARG A 280 26.88 -24.74 -13.36
C ARG A 280 26.96 -24.34 -11.89
N ILE A 281 26.32 -23.23 -11.50
CA ILE A 281 26.32 -22.77 -10.10
C ILE A 281 25.56 -23.76 -9.18
N VAL A 282 24.43 -24.31 -9.64
CA VAL A 282 23.70 -25.35 -8.89
C VAL A 282 24.56 -26.60 -8.71
N LYS A 283 25.18 -27.11 -9.78
CA LYS A 283 26.09 -28.26 -9.72
C LYS A 283 27.31 -28.02 -8.82
N GLU A 284 27.92 -26.84 -8.89
CA GLU A 284 29.03 -26.44 -8.02
C GLU A 284 28.61 -26.35 -6.54
N GLY A 285 27.42 -25.79 -6.25
CA GLY A 285 26.89 -25.69 -4.90
C GLY A 285 26.58 -27.04 -4.28
N LEU A 286 25.83 -27.90 -4.99
CA LEU A 286 25.46 -29.24 -4.51
C LEU A 286 26.69 -30.15 -4.32
N LYS A 287 27.73 -29.99 -5.15
CA LYS A 287 29.02 -30.70 -4.97
C LYS A 287 29.78 -30.30 -3.70
N GLN A 288 29.44 -29.15 -3.09
CA GLN A 288 30.04 -28.63 -1.86
C GLN A 288 29.10 -28.80 -0.65
N ASP A 289 28.12 -29.71 -0.74
CA ASP A 289 27.08 -29.95 0.27
C ASP A 289 26.30 -28.68 0.67
N CYS A 290 26.22 -27.68 -0.21
CA CYS A 290 25.48 -26.45 0.03
C CYS A 290 23.97 -26.71 -0.13
N PRO A 291 23.14 -26.47 0.91
CA PRO A 291 21.70 -26.61 0.79
C PRO A 291 21.13 -25.53 -0.14
N VAL A 292 20.66 -25.93 -1.32
CA VAL A 292 20.02 -25.06 -2.31
C VAL A 292 18.57 -25.50 -2.48
N ALA A 293 17.65 -24.70 -1.95
CA ALA A 293 16.21 -24.93 -2.11
C ALA A 293 15.71 -24.53 -3.49
N ALA A 294 16.22 -23.40 -4.01
CA ALA A 294 15.74 -22.82 -5.26
C ALA A 294 16.74 -21.87 -5.92
N VAL A 295 16.48 -21.55 -7.20
CA VAL A 295 17.10 -20.43 -7.92
C VAL A 295 16.05 -19.38 -8.25
N TRP A 296 16.37 -18.10 -8.04
CA TRP A 296 15.55 -16.96 -8.45
C TRP A 296 16.18 -16.27 -9.65
N LEU A 297 15.51 -16.37 -10.80
CA LEU A 297 16.01 -16.03 -12.13
C LEU A 297 15.28 -14.79 -12.64
N GLN A 298 15.66 -13.63 -12.11
CA GLN A 298 15.00 -12.37 -12.48
C GLN A 298 15.17 -11.97 -13.95
N ASP A 299 16.22 -12.47 -14.60
CA ASP A 299 16.52 -12.23 -16.01
C ASP A 299 15.87 -13.24 -16.97
N TRP A 300 14.93 -14.07 -16.48
CA TRP A 300 14.20 -15.03 -17.31
C TRP A 300 13.53 -14.38 -18.55
N SER A 301 13.10 -13.11 -18.46
CA SER A 301 12.51 -12.33 -19.57
C SER A 301 13.51 -11.50 -20.39
N GLY A 302 14.81 -11.67 -20.14
CA GLY A 302 15.90 -11.00 -20.86
C GLY A 302 16.41 -9.74 -20.17
N THR A 303 17.64 -9.35 -20.51
CA THR A 303 18.32 -8.18 -19.93
C THR A 303 18.36 -6.98 -20.88
N HIS A 304 18.20 -5.78 -20.30
CA HIS A 304 18.40 -4.50 -20.99
C HIS A 304 19.63 -3.80 -20.40
N SER A 305 20.69 -3.64 -21.20
CA SER A 305 21.84 -2.82 -20.79
C SER A 305 21.54 -1.35 -20.97
N GLN A 306 21.78 -0.56 -19.95
CA GLN A 306 21.70 0.90 -20.00
C GLN A 306 22.88 1.51 -19.25
N GLU A 307 23.27 2.72 -19.60
CA GLU A 307 24.24 3.47 -18.81
C GLU A 307 23.73 3.71 -17.38
N ALA A 308 24.62 3.56 -16.42
CA ALA A 308 24.42 3.98 -15.05
C ALA A 308 24.25 5.51 -14.96
N PRO A 309 23.60 6.04 -13.92
CA PRO A 309 23.67 7.45 -13.58
C PRO A 309 25.10 7.89 -13.18
N TYR A 310 25.95 6.96 -12.74
CA TYR A 310 27.30 7.21 -12.25
C TYR A 310 28.37 6.54 -13.10
N GLY A 311 29.23 7.36 -13.70
CA GLY A 311 30.36 6.90 -14.53
C GLY A 311 29.95 6.21 -15.83
N ASN A 312 30.93 5.84 -16.64
CA ASN A 312 30.72 5.13 -17.91
C ASN A 312 30.44 3.62 -17.69
N MET A 313 29.69 3.29 -16.64
CA MET A 313 29.34 1.92 -16.26
C MET A 313 28.01 1.52 -16.91
N GLN A 314 27.93 0.28 -17.39
CA GLN A 314 26.67 -0.30 -17.87
C GLN A 314 25.99 -1.05 -16.72
N ILE A 315 24.72 -0.76 -16.47
CA ILE A 315 23.87 -1.52 -15.55
C ILE A 315 22.86 -2.36 -16.34
N SER A 316 22.74 -3.63 -15.96
CA SER A 316 21.77 -4.56 -16.53
C SER A 316 20.44 -4.44 -15.79
N ARG A 317 19.43 -3.89 -16.47
CA ARG A 317 18.00 -3.99 -16.11
C ARG A 317 17.36 -5.19 -16.82
N LEU A 318 16.05 -5.33 -16.67
CA LEU A 318 15.23 -6.43 -17.17
C LEU A 318 14.29 -5.93 -18.27
N TRP A 319 14.01 -6.75 -19.29
CA TRP A 319 12.94 -6.45 -20.24
C TRP A 319 11.59 -6.82 -19.65
N TRP A 320 10.69 -5.83 -19.51
CA TRP A 320 9.34 -6.02 -18.98
C TRP A 320 8.36 -6.45 -20.09
N ASN A 321 8.67 -7.58 -20.72
CA ASN A 321 7.81 -8.24 -21.69
C ASN A 321 7.79 -9.71 -21.29
N TRP A 322 6.76 -10.07 -20.52
CA TRP A 322 6.65 -11.28 -19.70
C TRP A 322 6.53 -12.56 -20.52
N GLU A 323 7.63 -12.95 -21.14
CA GLU A 323 7.88 -14.19 -21.85
C GLU A 323 9.34 -14.59 -21.66
N SER A 324 9.69 -15.88 -21.73
CA SER A 324 11.08 -16.33 -21.53
C SER A 324 12.01 -15.89 -22.66
N ASP A 325 13.19 -15.37 -22.33
CA ASP A 325 14.21 -14.99 -23.30
C ASP A 325 14.92 -16.24 -23.83
N SER A 326 14.70 -16.57 -25.10
CA SER A 326 15.22 -17.78 -25.73
C SER A 326 16.73 -17.75 -26.02
N LYS A 327 17.43 -16.65 -25.74
CA LYS A 327 18.89 -16.56 -25.83
C LYS A 327 19.54 -16.84 -24.47
N LEU A 328 18.93 -16.37 -23.38
CA LEU A 328 19.37 -16.70 -22.02
C LEU A 328 18.90 -18.09 -21.55
N TYR A 329 17.67 -18.47 -21.91
CA TYR A 329 17.01 -19.69 -21.47
C TYR A 329 16.34 -20.39 -22.68
N PRO A 330 17.14 -21.01 -23.58
CA PRO A 330 16.65 -21.59 -24.83
C PRO A 330 15.63 -22.73 -24.63
N THR A 331 15.73 -23.48 -23.53
CA THR A 331 14.82 -24.59 -23.19
C THR A 331 14.18 -24.34 -21.82
N TRP A 332 13.60 -23.14 -21.63
CA TRP A 332 13.10 -22.68 -20.32
C TRP A 332 12.15 -23.66 -19.62
N THR A 333 11.21 -24.28 -20.34
CA THR A 333 10.21 -25.19 -19.74
C THR A 333 10.88 -26.47 -19.23
N GLU A 334 11.74 -27.03 -20.06
CA GLU A 334 12.53 -28.24 -19.80
C GLU A 334 13.49 -27.97 -18.63
N PHE A 335 14.26 -26.88 -18.70
CA PHE A 335 15.23 -26.48 -17.69
C PHE A 335 14.63 -26.29 -16.29
N VAL A 336 13.38 -25.77 -16.19
CA VAL A 336 12.68 -25.68 -14.91
C VAL A 336 12.29 -27.06 -14.37
N GLN A 337 12.02 -28.05 -15.24
CA GLN A 337 11.80 -29.43 -14.80
C GLN A 337 13.13 -30.09 -14.45
N ASP A 338 14.19 -29.94 -15.25
CA ASP A 338 15.52 -30.50 -14.97
C ASP A 338 16.05 -30.04 -13.60
N LEU A 339 15.94 -28.74 -13.28
CA LEU A 339 16.25 -28.20 -11.95
C LEU A 339 15.47 -28.90 -10.83
N ARG A 340 14.16 -29.11 -11.03
CA ARG A 340 13.25 -29.73 -10.07
C ARG A 340 13.52 -31.23 -9.88
N GLU A 341 13.73 -31.95 -10.98
CA GLU A 341 13.74 -33.42 -11.04
C GLU A 341 15.14 -34.01 -10.84
N GLU A 342 16.19 -33.43 -11.45
CA GLU A 342 17.57 -33.93 -11.30
C GLU A 342 18.24 -33.42 -10.02
N TYR A 343 17.94 -32.18 -9.61
CA TYR A 343 18.66 -31.50 -8.52
C TYR A 343 17.81 -31.23 -7.27
N GLY A 344 16.49 -31.42 -7.33
CA GLY A 344 15.57 -31.06 -6.25
C GLY A 344 15.39 -29.54 -6.06
N VAL A 345 15.91 -28.72 -6.97
CA VAL A 345 16.00 -27.26 -6.89
C VAL A 345 14.79 -26.63 -7.56
N LYS A 346 14.01 -25.84 -6.83
CA LYS A 346 12.86 -25.11 -7.42
C LYS A 346 13.32 -23.90 -8.24
N THR A 347 12.48 -23.42 -9.16
CA THR A 347 12.74 -22.17 -9.90
C THR A 347 11.73 -21.09 -9.53
N LEU A 348 12.20 -19.87 -9.34
CA LEU A 348 11.39 -18.66 -9.17
C LEU A 348 11.71 -17.62 -10.26
N ALA A 349 10.69 -16.94 -10.77
CA ALA A 349 10.83 -15.90 -11.80
C ALA A 349 10.63 -14.47 -11.25
N TYR A 350 10.49 -13.48 -12.13
CA TYR A 350 10.28 -12.07 -11.80
C TYR A 350 9.23 -11.42 -12.69
N ILE A 351 8.29 -10.67 -12.09
CA ILE A 351 7.22 -9.94 -12.79
C ILE A 351 6.95 -8.62 -12.05
N ASN A 352 6.55 -7.60 -12.80
CA ASN A 352 6.02 -6.37 -12.24
C ASN A 352 4.80 -5.88 -13.07
N PRO A 353 4.08 -4.83 -12.65
CA PRO A 353 2.83 -4.40 -13.28
C PRO A 353 3.05 -3.50 -14.51
N PHE A 354 4.29 -3.36 -14.99
CA PHE A 354 4.59 -2.62 -16.20
C PHE A 354 4.70 -3.54 -17.41
N VAL A 355 4.55 -2.92 -18.59
CA VAL A 355 4.82 -3.57 -19.86
C VAL A 355 5.67 -2.62 -20.69
N ALA A 356 6.89 -3.03 -21.04
CA ALA A 356 7.86 -2.22 -21.79
C ALA A 356 7.68 -2.36 -23.29
N ASN A 357 7.89 -1.28 -24.04
CA ASN A 357 7.97 -1.36 -25.49
C ASN A 357 9.27 -2.06 -25.92
N VAL A 358 9.16 -3.31 -26.38
CA VAL A 358 10.28 -4.14 -26.83
C VAL A 358 10.65 -3.97 -28.31
N SER A 359 10.10 -2.97 -29.02
CA SER A 359 10.43 -2.76 -30.44
C SER A 359 11.93 -2.56 -30.73
N SER A 360 12.73 -2.22 -29.72
CA SER A 360 14.19 -2.07 -29.76
C SER A 360 14.98 -3.22 -29.10
N LYS A 361 14.33 -4.32 -28.68
CA LYS A 361 15.00 -5.47 -28.06
C LYS A 361 15.81 -6.23 -29.12
N ALA A 362 17.13 -5.99 -29.12
CA ALA A 362 18.06 -6.50 -30.14
C ALA A 362 18.08 -8.03 -30.27
N ASP A 363 17.94 -8.75 -29.15
CA ASP A 363 17.90 -10.22 -29.11
C ASP A 363 16.51 -10.82 -29.43
N GLY A 364 15.59 -10.00 -29.97
CA GLY A 364 14.28 -10.42 -30.41
C GLY A 364 13.24 -10.61 -29.31
N TYR A 365 12.00 -10.86 -29.71
CA TYR A 365 10.84 -11.16 -28.88
C TYR A 365 9.82 -11.93 -29.72
N ARG A 366 8.96 -12.75 -29.12
CA ARG A 366 7.88 -13.46 -29.85
C ARG A 366 6.56 -12.72 -29.73
N ARG A 367 6.36 -11.94 -28.66
CA ARG A 367 5.20 -11.06 -28.46
C ARG A 367 5.63 -9.65 -28.08
N ASN A 368 4.88 -8.66 -28.55
CA ASN A 368 5.02 -7.27 -28.10
C ASN A 368 3.82 -6.93 -27.20
N LEU A 369 3.94 -7.27 -25.91
CA LEU A 369 2.84 -7.12 -24.96
C LEU A 369 2.44 -5.65 -24.77
N PHE A 370 3.36 -4.70 -24.96
CA PHE A 370 3.06 -3.27 -24.88
C PHE A 370 2.14 -2.82 -26.02
N LEU A 371 2.37 -3.31 -27.25
CA LEU A 371 1.51 -3.04 -28.40
C LEU A 371 0.15 -3.72 -28.25
N GLU A 372 0.11 -4.96 -27.74
CA GLU A 372 -1.15 -5.65 -27.40
C GLU A 372 -1.95 -4.86 -26.36
N ALA A 373 -1.32 -4.47 -25.25
CA ALA A 373 -1.96 -3.75 -24.16
C ALA A 373 -2.39 -2.33 -24.54
N THR A 374 -1.64 -1.66 -25.42
CA THR A 374 -2.03 -0.34 -25.96
C THR A 374 -3.26 -0.48 -26.85
N LYS A 375 -3.31 -1.47 -27.76
CA LYS A 375 -4.48 -1.73 -28.61
C LYS A 375 -5.71 -2.18 -27.81
N GLY A 376 -5.51 -2.92 -26.72
CA GLY A 376 -6.58 -3.38 -25.83
C GLY A 376 -7.10 -2.32 -24.85
N GLY A 377 -6.41 -1.19 -24.68
CA GLY A 377 -6.73 -0.21 -23.64
C GLY A 377 -6.51 -0.77 -22.23
N TYR A 378 -5.47 -1.59 -22.04
CA TYR A 378 -5.21 -2.32 -20.79
C TYR A 378 -4.28 -1.60 -19.81
N MET A 379 -3.70 -0.47 -20.21
CA MET A 379 -2.80 0.34 -19.38
C MET A 379 -3.45 1.66 -18.98
N ALA A 380 -2.96 2.28 -17.91
CA ALA A 380 -3.35 3.64 -17.54
C ALA A 380 -3.16 4.58 -18.74
N GLN A 381 -4.11 5.50 -18.95
CA GLN A 381 -4.10 6.41 -20.09
C GLN A 381 -3.70 7.81 -19.65
N ASN A 382 -3.03 8.54 -20.54
CA ASN A 382 -2.81 9.98 -20.44
C ASN A 382 -3.90 10.70 -21.26
N SER A 383 -4.69 11.55 -20.62
CA SER A 383 -5.79 12.28 -21.26
C SER A 383 -5.34 13.46 -22.12
N THR A 384 -4.12 13.97 -21.91
CA THR A 384 -3.51 15.03 -22.72
C THR A 384 -3.09 14.50 -24.10
N THR A 385 -2.51 13.30 -24.17
CA THR A 385 -2.08 12.65 -25.42
C THR A 385 -3.13 11.69 -26.00
N ASN A 386 -4.17 11.35 -25.22
CA ASN A 386 -5.19 10.37 -25.55
C ASN A 386 -4.62 8.98 -25.92
N GLY A 387 -3.65 8.51 -25.13
CA GLY A 387 -3.01 7.20 -25.29
C GLY A 387 -2.35 6.70 -24.00
N THR A 388 -1.59 5.62 -24.07
CA THR A 388 -0.91 5.00 -22.90
C THR A 388 -0.07 6.02 -22.12
N ALA A 389 -0.27 6.09 -20.80
CA ALA A 389 0.59 6.84 -19.89
C ALA A 389 1.95 6.13 -19.77
N ILE A 390 3.02 6.81 -20.18
CA ILE A 390 4.38 6.27 -20.17
C ILE A 390 5.08 6.59 -18.85
N ILE A 391 5.61 5.54 -18.24
CA ILE A 391 6.51 5.56 -17.10
C ILE A 391 7.93 5.33 -17.60
N SER A 392 8.86 6.09 -17.06
CA SER A 392 10.30 5.95 -17.30
C SER A 392 10.96 5.29 -16.09
N SER A 393 11.71 4.21 -16.31
CA SER A 393 12.50 3.55 -15.27
C SER A 393 13.94 3.34 -15.74
N GLY A 394 14.61 4.48 -15.97
CA GLY A 394 15.96 4.53 -16.53
C GLY A 394 15.98 4.89 -18.02
N LYS A 395 17.17 5.20 -18.54
CA LYS A 395 17.39 5.41 -19.98
C LYS A 395 17.05 4.11 -20.73
N GLY A 396 16.29 4.21 -21.82
CA GLY A 396 16.05 3.09 -22.75
C GLY A 396 14.79 2.26 -22.50
N ILE A 397 14.17 2.33 -21.32
CA ILE A 397 12.93 1.61 -21.00
C ILE A 397 11.74 2.59 -20.92
N GLN A 398 10.89 2.57 -21.95
CA GLN A 398 9.56 3.16 -21.93
C GLN A 398 8.52 2.06 -21.67
N ALA A 399 7.70 2.22 -20.63
CA ALA A 399 6.69 1.24 -20.27
C ALA A 399 5.37 1.91 -19.90
N GLY A 400 4.25 1.20 -20.09
CA GLY A 400 2.98 1.58 -19.47
C GLY A 400 2.72 0.75 -18.22
N ILE A 401 1.92 1.26 -17.29
CA ILE A 401 1.42 0.51 -16.12
C ILE A 401 0.04 -0.09 -16.42
N LEU A 402 -0.18 -1.34 -16.03
CA LEU A 402 -1.46 -2.02 -16.19
C LEU A 402 -2.56 -1.30 -15.40
N ASP A 403 -3.70 -1.05 -16.03
CA ASP A 403 -4.89 -0.54 -15.35
C ASP A 403 -5.62 -1.70 -14.67
N LEU A 404 -5.25 -1.97 -13.41
CA LEU A 404 -5.91 -2.99 -12.60
C LEU A 404 -7.34 -2.61 -12.19
N THR A 405 -7.86 -1.40 -12.46
CA THR A 405 -9.30 -1.10 -12.27
C THR A 405 -10.15 -1.75 -13.37
N ASN A 406 -9.55 -1.99 -14.55
CA ASN A 406 -10.20 -2.58 -15.71
C ASN A 406 -10.23 -4.12 -15.64
N GLN A 407 -11.42 -4.72 -15.57
CA GLN A 407 -11.56 -6.18 -15.55
C GLN A 407 -11.01 -6.85 -16.83
N LYS A 408 -11.04 -6.16 -17.99
CA LYS A 408 -10.46 -6.69 -19.24
C LYS A 408 -8.94 -6.81 -19.15
N THR A 409 -8.28 -5.82 -18.52
CA THR A 409 -6.84 -5.88 -18.21
C THR A 409 -6.53 -7.08 -17.33
N ARG A 410 -7.28 -7.28 -16.24
CA ARG A 410 -7.11 -8.44 -15.34
C ARG A 410 -7.22 -9.75 -16.12
N SER A 411 -8.26 -9.91 -16.95
CA SER A 411 -8.47 -11.13 -17.73
C SER A 411 -7.37 -11.38 -18.78
N TRP A 412 -6.99 -10.37 -19.57
CA TRP A 412 -5.91 -10.50 -20.57
C TRP A 412 -4.57 -10.79 -19.91
N PHE A 413 -4.23 -10.05 -18.84
CA PHE A 413 -2.94 -10.24 -18.21
C PHE A 413 -2.86 -11.56 -17.45
N ALA A 414 -3.97 -12.03 -16.86
CA ALA A 414 -4.03 -13.40 -16.32
C ALA A 414 -3.76 -14.45 -17.40
N ASP A 415 -4.30 -14.29 -18.62
CA ASP A 415 -4.00 -15.19 -19.75
C ASP A 415 -2.50 -15.16 -20.16
N VAL A 416 -1.89 -13.97 -20.20
CA VAL A 416 -0.44 -13.80 -20.40
C VAL A 416 0.34 -14.58 -19.34
N LEU A 417 0.03 -14.38 -18.06
CA LEU A 417 0.71 -15.04 -16.94
C LEU A 417 0.56 -16.56 -16.98
N ARG A 418 -0.66 -17.08 -17.16
CA ARG A 418 -0.90 -18.54 -17.24
C ARG A 418 -0.06 -19.16 -18.37
N LYS A 419 -0.05 -18.56 -19.56
CA LYS A 419 0.62 -19.11 -20.75
C LYS A 419 2.13 -18.91 -20.81
N GLN A 420 2.65 -17.78 -20.32
CA GLN A 420 4.06 -17.40 -20.53
C GLN A 420 4.93 -17.62 -19.29
N VAL A 421 4.33 -17.61 -18.10
CA VAL A 421 5.05 -17.67 -16.81
C VAL A 421 4.82 -19.03 -16.17
N TRP A 422 3.56 -19.35 -15.87
CA TRP A 422 3.21 -20.50 -15.05
C TRP A 422 3.20 -21.82 -15.80
N ASN A 423 3.10 -21.79 -17.14
CA ASN A 423 3.20 -22.98 -17.99
C ASN A 423 4.53 -23.74 -17.85
N ALA A 424 5.59 -23.09 -17.34
CA ALA A 424 6.87 -23.73 -17.04
C ALA A 424 6.91 -24.43 -15.66
N ASN A 425 5.81 -24.47 -14.91
CA ASN A 425 5.75 -25.09 -13.57
C ASN A 425 6.79 -24.52 -12.57
N ILE A 426 7.01 -23.20 -12.59
CA ILE A 426 7.82 -22.52 -11.57
C ILE A 426 7.13 -22.52 -10.19
N SER A 427 7.89 -22.60 -9.10
CA SER A 427 7.38 -22.64 -7.72
C SER A 427 7.33 -21.27 -7.05
N GLY A 428 7.52 -20.18 -7.80
CA GLY A 428 7.44 -18.84 -7.22
C GLY A 428 7.82 -17.71 -8.15
N VAL A 429 7.53 -16.49 -7.72
CA VAL A 429 7.76 -15.27 -8.50
C VAL A 429 7.97 -14.09 -7.55
N MET A 430 8.97 -13.23 -7.82
CA MET A 430 8.96 -11.88 -7.28
C MET A 430 7.91 -11.06 -8.02
N TRP A 431 6.87 -10.62 -7.32
CA TRP A 431 5.84 -9.71 -7.84
C TRP A 431 6.18 -8.29 -7.41
N ASP A 432 7.12 -7.71 -8.14
CA ASP A 432 7.75 -6.43 -7.84
C ASP A 432 6.83 -5.24 -8.17
N PHE A 433 7.22 -4.06 -7.67
CA PHE A 433 6.56 -2.77 -7.80
C PHE A 433 5.09 -2.72 -7.31
N GLY A 434 4.52 -1.51 -7.41
CA GLY A 434 3.14 -1.16 -7.10
C GLY A 434 3.00 0.32 -6.73
N GLU A 435 4.12 0.98 -6.44
CA GLU A 435 4.25 2.35 -5.93
C GLU A 435 4.37 3.43 -7.01
N TYR A 436 4.07 3.09 -8.26
CA TYR A 436 4.36 3.92 -9.44
C TYR A 436 3.16 4.52 -10.14
N THR A 437 1.94 4.17 -9.72
CA THR A 437 0.68 4.66 -10.30
C THR A 437 0.74 6.18 -10.47
N PRO A 438 0.68 6.73 -11.68
CA PRO A 438 0.79 8.17 -11.87
C PRO A 438 -0.33 8.92 -11.12
N ILE A 439 0.03 10.03 -10.47
CA ILE A 439 -0.87 10.87 -9.67
C ILE A 439 -1.16 12.22 -10.31
N THR A 440 -0.83 12.37 -11.58
CA THR A 440 -1.06 13.60 -12.32
C THR A 440 -2.52 13.70 -12.76
N PRO A 441 -3.13 14.90 -12.80
CA PRO A 441 -4.54 15.06 -13.18
C PRO A 441 -4.90 14.60 -14.59
N ASP A 442 -3.91 14.39 -15.47
CA ASP A 442 -4.08 13.82 -16.80
C ASP A 442 -4.00 12.28 -16.83
N THR A 443 -3.84 11.62 -15.68
CA THR A 443 -3.90 10.16 -15.58
C THR A 443 -5.35 9.68 -15.50
N LYS A 444 -5.74 8.81 -16.43
CA LYS A 444 -7.07 8.21 -16.51
C LYS A 444 -6.99 6.69 -16.35
N LEU A 445 -7.85 6.17 -15.49
CA LEU A 445 -8.09 4.74 -15.25
C LEU A 445 -9.56 4.43 -15.59
N ALA A 446 -9.87 3.20 -15.99
CA ALA A 446 -11.12 2.85 -16.65
C ALA A 446 -12.35 2.91 -15.74
N ASN A 447 -12.24 2.40 -14.51
CA ASN A 447 -13.37 2.14 -13.62
C ASN A 447 -13.35 2.98 -12.33
N ILE A 448 -12.63 4.11 -12.32
CA ILE A 448 -12.74 5.12 -11.26
C ILE A 448 -13.17 6.47 -11.87
N SER A 449 -14.07 7.17 -11.18
CA SER A 449 -14.48 8.54 -11.50
C SER A 449 -13.71 9.59 -10.70
N SER A 450 -12.84 9.15 -9.78
CA SER A 450 -11.99 9.98 -8.94
C SER A 450 -10.60 10.20 -9.53
N ASP A 451 -9.87 11.17 -8.99
CA ASP A 451 -8.45 11.42 -9.28
C ASP A 451 -7.60 10.14 -9.08
N ALA A 452 -6.70 9.84 -10.04
CA ALA A 452 -5.79 8.69 -9.97
C ALA A 452 -4.88 8.73 -8.72
N TYR A 453 -4.64 9.93 -8.18
CA TYR A 453 -4.01 10.16 -6.88
C TYR A 453 -4.59 9.30 -5.74
N PHE A 454 -5.90 9.05 -5.72
CA PHE A 454 -6.55 8.27 -4.67
C PHE A 454 -6.40 6.75 -4.88
N TYR A 455 -6.28 6.29 -6.13
CA TYR A 455 -6.00 4.89 -6.43
C TYR A 455 -4.52 4.51 -6.20
N HIS A 456 -3.62 5.49 -6.13
CA HIS A 456 -2.19 5.26 -5.98
C HIS A 456 -1.80 4.31 -4.82
N ASN A 457 -2.26 4.61 -3.60
CA ASN A 457 -2.00 3.76 -2.42
C ASN A 457 -2.80 2.44 -2.43
N GLN A 458 -3.81 2.32 -3.28
CA GLN A 458 -4.61 1.11 -3.44
C GLN A 458 -3.95 0.11 -4.39
N TYR A 459 -3.17 0.59 -5.37
CA TYR A 459 -2.55 -0.24 -6.41
C TYR A 459 -1.75 -1.44 -5.86
N PRO A 460 -0.87 -1.32 -4.84
CA PRO A 460 -0.12 -2.47 -4.32
C PRO A 460 -1.01 -3.59 -3.77
N ARG A 461 -2.16 -3.25 -3.18
CA ARG A 461 -3.15 -4.24 -2.71
C ARG A 461 -3.82 -4.93 -3.88
N ASP A 462 -4.29 -4.16 -4.86
CA ASP A 462 -5.01 -4.73 -6.01
C ASP A 462 -4.07 -5.57 -6.90
N TRP A 463 -2.78 -5.24 -6.93
CA TRP A 463 -1.72 -6.06 -7.52
C TRP A 463 -1.54 -7.40 -6.80
N ALA A 464 -1.46 -7.40 -5.46
CA ALA A 464 -1.37 -8.63 -4.66
C ALA A 464 -2.66 -9.48 -4.69
N ILE A 465 -3.84 -8.86 -4.76
CA ILE A 465 -5.11 -9.59 -4.92
C ILE A 465 -5.19 -10.22 -6.32
N PHE A 466 -4.80 -9.48 -7.34
CA PHE A 466 -4.72 -10.00 -8.70
C PHE A 466 -3.73 -11.17 -8.79
N GLN A 467 -2.53 -11.04 -8.21
CA GLN A 467 -1.55 -12.12 -8.05
C GLN A 467 -2.20 -13.38 -7.47
N ARG A 468 -2.82 -13.25 -6.29
CA ARG A 468 -3.38 -14.39 -5.58
C ARG A 468 -4.56 -15.02 -6.34
N SER A 469 -5.30 -14.23 -7.13
CA SER A 469 -6.37 -14.76 -7.98
C SER A 469 -5.84 -15.61 -9.14
N VAL A 470 -4.75 -15.18 -9.80
CA VAL A 470 -4.12 -15.97 -10.89
C VAL A 470 -3.43 -17.20 -10.34
N ALA A 471 -2.66 -17.07 -9.26
CA ALA A 471 -1.93 -18.19 -8.67
C ALA A 471 -2.87 -19.32 -8.20
N LYS A 472 -4.05 -18.98 -7.64
CA LYS A 472 -5.08 -19.92 -7.16
C LYS A 472 -5.56 -20.93 -8.21
N GLU A 473 -5.42 -20.61 -9.49
CA GLU A 473 -5.86 -21.48 -10.58
C GLU A 473 -4.75 -22.39 -11.11
N MET A 474 -3.51 -22.23 -10.63
CA MET A 474 -2.34 -22.96 -11.14
C MET A 474 -2.13 -24.29 -10.40
N PRO A 475 -1.69 -25.37 -11.09
CA PRO A 475 -1.59 -26.71 -10.50
C PRO A 475 -0.68 -26.81 -9.27
N LEU A 476 0.30 -25.90 -9.15
CA LEU A 476 1.32 -25.90 -8.11
C LEU A 476 1.07 -24.85 -7.01
N PHE A 477 -0.14 -24.28 -6.94
CA PHE A 477 -0.51 -23.19 -6.04
C PHE A 477 -0.05 -23.38 -4.57
N ASP A 478 -0.17 -24.59 -4.04
CA ASP A 478 0.16 -24.88 -2.64
C ASP A 478 1.68 -24.94 -2.37
N GLU A 479 2.52 -25.11 -3.39
CA GLU A 479 3.98 -24.96 -3.28
C GLU A 479 4.50 -23.57 -3.73
N MET A 480 3.62 -22.63 -4.12
CA MET A 480 4.05 -21.33 -4.65
C MET A 480 4.47 -20.33 -3.57
N VAL A 481 5.71 -19.85 -3.67
CA VAL A 481 6.23 -18.70 -2.90
C VAL A 481 6.26 -17.44 -3.76
N THR A 482 5.47 -16.44 -3.38
CA THR A 482 5.44 -15.14 -4.06
C THR A 482 5.68 -14.01 -3.08
N PHE A 483 6.51 -13.05 -3.47
CA PHE A 483 6.99 -11.98 -2.60
C PHE A 483 6.97 -10.62 -3.31
N HIS A 484 6.65 -9.58 -2.55
CA HIS A 484 6.43 -8.20 -3.01
C HIS A 484 7.28 -7.23 -2.16
N ARG A 485 7.75 -6.12 -2.75
CA ARG A 485 8.33 -5.00 -1.97
C ARG A 485 7.29 -3.97 -1.52
N SER A 486 6.27 -3.75 -2.36
CA SER A 486 5.22 -2.74 -2.18
C SER A 486 3.91 -3.41 -1.76
N ALA A 487 3.30 -2.94 -0.67
CA ALA A 487 2.09 -3.53 -0.12
C ALA A 487 1.15 -2.52 0.57
N ARG A 488 -0.10 -2.95 0.76
CA ARG A 488 -1.21 -2.22 1.36
C ARG A 488 -2.14 -3.21 2.08
N SER A 489 -2.80 -2.80 3.17
CA SER A 489 -3.71 -3.67 3.94
C SER A 489 -4.86 -4.22 3.10
N ALA A 490 -5.16 -5.51 3.23
CA ALA A 490 -6.17 -6.20 2.40
C ALA A 490 -7.61 -5.69 2.59
N LEU A 491 -7.93 -5.00 3.69
CA LEU A 491 -9.20 -4.29 3.87
C LEU A 491 -9.08 -2.80 3.54
N THR A 492 -10.05 -2.32 2.77
CA THR A 492 -10.40 -0.90 2.68
C THR A 492 -11.23 -0.53 3.91
N ALA A 493 -11.03 0.67 4.45
CA ALA A 493 -12.11 1.31 5.20
C ALA A 493 -13.26 1.53 4.20
N THR A 494 -14.44 1.01 4.51
CA THR A 494 -15.66 1.11 3.69
C THR A 494 -16.32 2.48 3.86
#